data_AF-G7Y2N9-F1
#
_entry.id   AF-G7Y2N9-F1
#
_cell.length_a   1.000
_cell.length_b   1.000
_cell.length_c   1.000
_cell.angle_alpha   90.00
_cell.angle_beta   90.00
_cell.angle_gamma   90.00
#
_symmetry.space_group_name_H-M   'P 1'
#
loop_
_entity.id
_entity.type
_entity.pdbx_description
1 polymer ?
#
loop_
_entity_poly.entity_id
_entity_poly.type
_entity_poly.pdbx_seq_one_letter_code
_entity_poly.pdbx_strand_id
1 'polypeptide(L)'
;MSPACTTSGPCRLTKDDAVLQALSKFFPPVRYKEMGTKWVKHVSAKQATPIEMTHVKQEVDRVLKVRCSRKAPLCVIREDVLSDLIREILRQVTIDCPEQGLLLRRILDHNEMEFNAYETLLRFTDAFVGRKWAEWQHWKADRTRQIYELEDTKRILEFQATELKHKVDQLEKKNQEMKIKWDAARMEEVKYYKKTGEHLRAQMDVSVLPNR
;
A
#
# COMPACT_ATOMS: atom_id res chain seq x y z
N MET A 1 -37.08 -37.36 -8.60
CA MET A 1 -37.14 -38.52 -9.51
C MET A 1 -37.77 -38.02 -10.80
N SER A 2 -36.96 -37.83 -11.84
CA SER A 2 -37.43 -37.40 -13.17
C SER A 2 -37.88 -38.62 -13.96
N PRO A 3 -38.93 -38.54 -14.80
CA PRO A 3 -39.37 -39.69 -15.58
C PRO A 3 -38.31 -40.01 -16.65
N ALA A 4 -37.92 -41.28 -16.72
CA ALA A 4 -37.06 -41.80 -17.76
C ALA A 4 -37.82 -41.79 -19.09
N CYS A 5 -37.29 -41.06 -20.07
CA CYS A 5 -37.83 -41.05 -21.42
C CYS A 5 -37.36 -42.32 -22.15
N THR A 6 -38.18 -43.36 -22.12
CA THR A 6 -38.05 -44.56 -22.96
C THR A 6 -38.74 -44.31 -24.30
N THR A 7 -38.04 -43.70 -25.25
CA THR A 7 -38.39 -43.79 -26.67
C THR A 7 -37.12 -43.94 -27.49
N SER A 8 -36.83 -45.19 -27.86
CA SER A 8 -35.75 -45.62 -28.75
C SER A 8 -36.08 -45.31 -30.23
N GLY A 9 -36.24 -44.03 -30.56
CA GLY A 9 -36.22 -43.53 -31.93
C GLY A 9 -34.89 -42.80 -32.18
N PRO A 10 -34.35 -42.78 -33.42
CA PRO A 10 -33.20 -41.94 -33.72
C PRO A 10 -33.63 -40.48 -33.51
N CYS A 11 -33.23 -39.88 -32.39
CA CYS A 11 -33.40 -38.47 -32.10
C CYS A 11 -32.49 -37.66 -33.03
N ARG A 12 -32.83 -37.59 -34.32
CA ARG A 12 -32.26 -36.59 -35.22
C ARG A 12 -33.02 -35.30 -34.96
N LEU A 13 -32.47 -34.47 -34.07
CA LEU A 13 -32.88 -33.07 -33.97
C LEU A 13 -32.78 -32.46 -35.36
N THR A 14 -33.84 -31.79 -35.81
CA THR A 14 -33.73 -30.96 -37.00
C THR A 14 -32.78 -29.80 -36.70
N LYS A 15 -32.20 -29.20 -37.74
CA LYS A 15 -31.33 -28.03 -37.57
C LYS A 15 -32.04 -26.93 -36.78
N ASP A 16 -33.31 -26.69 -37.09
CA ASP A 16 -34.11 -25.65 -36.45
C ASP A 16 -34.38 -25.95 -34.96
N ASP A 17 -34.63 -27.21 -34.61
CA ASP A 17 -34.77 -27.63 -33.20
C ASP A 17 -33.46 -27.44 -32.42
N ALA A 18 -32.32 -27.76 -33.05
CA ALA A 18 -31.01 -27.57 -32.45
C ALA A 18 -30.67 -26.09 -32.22
N VAL A 19 -31.00 -25.22 -33.19
CA VAL A 19 -30.87 -23.76 -33.07
C VAL A 19 -31.73 -23.23 -31.92
N LEU A 20 -33.02 -23.57 -31.88
CA LEU A 20 -33.92 -23.12 -30.83
C LEU A 20 -33.46 -23.59 -29.44
N GLN A 21 -33.01 -24.85 -29.35
CA GLN A 21 -32.48 -25.39 -28.10
C GLN A 21 -31.22 -24.62 -27.65
N ALA A 22 -30.27 -24.39 -28.56
CA ALA A 22 -29.05 -23.65 -28.26
C ALA A 22 -29.33 -22.19 -27.85
N LEU A 23 -30.17 -21.48 -28.61
CA LEU A 23 -30.58 -20.11 -28.30
C LEU A 23 -31.28 -20.01 -26.95
N SER A 24 -32.16 -20.96 -26.61
CA SER A 24 -32.83 -20.98 -25.30
C SER A 24 -31.87 -21.19 -24.13
N LYS A 25 -30.77 -21.94 -24.36
CA LYS A 25 -29.71 -22.18 -23.36
C LYS A 25 -28.85 -20.93 -23.17
N PHE A 26 -28.45 -20.26 -24.25
CA PHE A 26 -27.58 -19.09 -24.18
C PHE A 26 -28.31 -17.83 -23.70
N PHE A 27 -29.59 -17.70 -24.06
CA PHE A 27 -30.37 -16.52 -23.79
C PHE A 27 -31.65 -16.89 -23.03
N PRO A 28 -31.66 -16.77 -21.69
CA PRO A 28 -32.85 -17.07 -20.92
C PRO A 28 -33.98 -16.10 -21.27
N PRO A 29 -35.24 -16.56 -21.28
CA PRO A 29 -36.37 -15.73 -21.63
C PRO A 29 -36.59 -14.63 -20.59
N VAL A 30 -36.80 -13.40 -21.06
CA VAL A 30 -37.03 -12.24 -20.19
C VAL A 30 -38.51 -12.15 -19.87
N ARG A 31 -38.87 -12.22 -18.59
CA ARG A 31 -40.25 -12.09 -18.11
C ARG A 31 -40.47 -10.67 -17.60
N TYR A 32 -41.50 -10.00 -18.09
CA TYR A 32 -41.84 -8.64 -17.68
C TYR A 32 -43.36 -8.48 -17.53
N LYS A 33 -43.79 -7.43 -16.83
CA LYS A 33 -45.20 -7.10 -16.65
C LYS A 33 -45.47 -5.74 -17.28
N GLU A 34 -46.52 -5.66 -18.07
CA GLU A 34 -46.96 -4.42 -18.70
C GLU A 34 -48.48 -4.33 -18.61
N MET A 35 -48.99 -3.23 -18.03
CA MET A 35 -50.43 -3.00 -17.83
C MET A 35 -51.17 -4.16 -17.13
N GLY A 36 -50.52 -4.81 -16.15
CA GLY A 36 -51.08 -5.95 -15.41
C GLY A 36 -50.93 -7.31 -16.10
N THR A 37 -50.59 -7.34 -17.38
CA THR A 37 -50.37 -8.57 -18.15
C THR A 37 -48.91 -9.03 -18.03
N LYS A 38 -48.69 -10.34 -17.83
CA LYS A 38 -47.36 -10.96 -17.79
C LYS A 38 -46.93 -11.37 -19.20
N TRP A 39 -45.79 -10.88 -19.65
CA TRP A 39 -45.20 -11.19 -20.95
C TRP A 39 -43.89 -11.96 -20.79
N VAL A 40 -43.58 -12.78 -21.80
CA VAL A 40 -42.31 -13.50 -21.90
C VAL A 40 -41.69 -13.23 -23.26
N LYS A 41 -40.52 -12.61 -23.28
CA LYS A 41 -39.76 -12.33 -24.50
C LYS A 41 -38.73 -13.42 -24.71
N HIS A 42 -38.78 -14.05 -25.87
CA HIS A 42 -37.78 -15.02 -26.33
C HIS A 42 -36.84 -14.37 -27.35
N VAL A 43 -35.68 -14.96 -27.53
CA VAL A 43 -34.73 -14.53 -28.55
C VAL A 43 -35.22 -14.93 -29.94
N SER A 44 -35.02 -14.03 -30.89
CA SER A 44 -35.36 -14.28 -32.30
C SER A 44 -34.45 -15.35 -32.89
N ALA A 45 -35.04 -16.35 -33.53
CA ALA A 45 -34.33 -17.35 -34.33
C ALA A 45 -34.13 -16.92 -35.80
N LYS A 46 -34.55 -15.71 -36.16
CA LYS A 46 -34.41 -15.17 -37.52
C LYS A 46 -33.01 -14.62 -37.74
N GLN A 47 -32.37 -15.04 -38.83
CA GLN A 47 -31.07 -14.53 -39.28
C GLN A 47 -31.19 -13.06 -39.70
N ALA A 48 -30.18 -12.24 -39.36
CA ALA A 48 -30.16 -10.84 -39.79
C ALA A 48 -29.80 -10.70 -41.26
N THR A 49 -30.41 -9.70 -41.90
CA THR A 49 -30.05 -9.26 -43.24
C THR A 49 -28.76 -8.43 -43.21
N PRO A 50 -28.03 -8.32 -44.35
CA PRO A 50 -26.83 -7.46 -44.44
C PRO A 50 -27.08 -5.99 -44.07
N ILE A 51 -28.29 -5.49 -44.36
CA ILE A 51 -28.70 -4.12 -44.03
C ILE A 51 -28.86 -3.97 -42.50
N GLU A 52 -29.53 -4.90 -41.84
CA GLU A 52 -29.67 -4.92 -40.37
C GLU A 52 -28.30 -4.99 -39.68
N MET A 53 -27.36 -5.80 -40.21
CA MET A 53 -25.99 -5.87 -39.67
C MET A 53 -25.24 -4.54 -39.82
N THR A 54 -25.43 -3.86 -40.95
CA THR A 54 -24.85 -2.51 -41.17
C THR A 54 -25.43 -1.51 -40.17
N HIS A 55 -26.73 -1.58 -39.90
CA HIS A 55 -27.39 -0.74 -38.90
C HIS A 55 -26.86 -1.02 -37.49
N VAL A 56 -26.69 -2.29 -37.09
CA VAL A 56 -26.10 -2.65 -35.79
C VAL A 56 -24.69 -2.08 -35.65
N LYS A 57 -23.86 -2.16 -36.70
CA LYS A 57 -22.52 -1.56 -36.70
C LYS A 57 -22.56 -0.05 -36.46
N GLN A 58 -23.42 0.66 -37.19
CA GLN A 58 -23.59 2.11 -37.03
C GLN A 58 -24.10 2.47 -35.63
N GLU A 59 -25.00 1.66 -35.07
CA GLU A 59 -25.56 1.87 -33.74
C GLU A 59 -24.52 1.68 -32.65
N VAL A 60 -23.66 0.65 -32.76
CA VAL A 60 -22.52 0.46 -31.84
C VAL A 60 -21.59 1.68 -31.87
N ASP A 61 -21.23 2.17 -33.06
CA ASP A 61 -20.40 3.37 -33.21
C ASP A 61 -21.07 4.61 -32.61
N ARG A 62 -22.39 4.74 -32.77
CA ARG A 62 -23.19 5.82 -32.19
C ARG A 62 -23.17 5.74 -30.66
N VAL A 63 -23.47 4.59 -30.08
CA VAL A 63 -23.51 4.39 -28.62
C VAL A 63 -22.14 4.64 -27.99
N LEU A 64 -21.06 4.14 -28.61
CA LEU A 64 -19.69 4.37 -28.14
C LEU A 64 -19.31 5.85 -28.14
N LYS A 65 -19.79 6.63 -29.12
CA LYS A 65 -19.58 8.09 -29.18
C LYS A 65 -20.42 8.83 -28.16
N VAL A 66 -21.73 8.53 -28.10
CA VAL A 66 -22.68 9.18 -27.20
C VAL A 66 -22.31 8.96 -25.74
N ARG A 67 -21.90 7.74 -25.38
CA ARG A 67 -21.43 7.41 -24.04
C ARG A 67 -19.97 7.82 -23.80
N CYS A 68 -19.30 8.46 -24.77
CA CYS A 68 -17.92 8.94 -24.66
C CYS A 68 -16.93 7.87 -24.20
N SER A 69 -16.96 6.70 -24.86
CA SER A 69 -16.00 5.62 -24.59
C SER A 69 -14.55 6.10 -24.77
N ARG A 70 -13.67 5.65 -23.88
CA ARG A 70 -12.24 6.01 -23.91
C ARG A 70 -11.51 5.12 -24.90
N LYS A 71 -10.52 5.70 -25.61
CA LYS A 71 -9.57 4.95 -26.45
C LYS A 71 -8.42 4.29 -25.65
N ALA A 72 -8.52 4.23 -24.32
CA ALA A 72 -7.57 3.53 -23.46
C ALA A 72 -7.85 2.02 -23.46
N PRO A 73 -6.90 1.11 -23.16
CA PRO A 73 -7.13 -0.34 -23.16
C PRO A 73 -8.32 -0.79 -22.30
N LEU A 74 -8.42 -0.29 -21.07
CA LEU A 74 -9.52 -0.57 -20.15
C LEU A 74 -10.59 0.54 -20.23
N CYS A 75 -11.81 0.17 -20.60
CA CYS A 75 -12.95 1.09 -20.65
C CYS A 75 -14.27 0.33 -20.44
N VAL A 76 -14.89 0.54 -19.28
CA VAL A 76 -16.16 -0.09 -18.87
C VAL A 76 -17.28 0.13 -19.90
N ILE A 77 -17.35 1.33 -20.48
CA ILE A 77 -18.38 1.66 -21.48
C ILE A 77 -18.21 0.83 -22.75
N ARG A 78 -16.97 0.63 -23.17
CA ARG A 78 -16.69 -0.16 -24.38
C ARG A 78 -16.85 -1.65 -24.10
N GLU A 79 -16.47 -2.11 -22.92
CA GLU A 79 -16.73 -3.46 -22.45
C GLU A 79 -18.23 -3.79 -22.46
N ASP A 80 -19.07 -2.91 -21.91
CA ASP A 80 -20.53 -3.06 -21.90
C ASP A 80 -21.10 -3.16 -23.33
N VAL A 81 -20.75 -2.21 -24.20
CA VAL A 81 -21.25 -2.18 -25.59
C VAL A 81 -20.76 -3.38 -26.40
N LEU A 82 -19.50 -3.79 -26.23
CA LEU A 82 -18.96 -4.96 -26.94
C LEU A 82 -19.49 -6.27 -26.37
N SER A 83 -19.84 -6.33 -25.08
CA SER A 83 -20.53 -7.46 -24.46
C SER A 83 -21.92 -7.68 -25.06
N ASP A 84 -22.64 -6.59 -25.34
CA ASP A 84 -23.91 -6.67 -26.07
C ASP A 84 -23.71 -7.09 -27.54
N LEU A 85 -22.69 -6.54 -28.21
CA LEU A 85 -22.39 -6.91 -29.60
C LEU A 85 -22.00 -8.39 -29.74
N ILE A 86 -21.16 -8.92 -28.85
CA ILE A 86 -20.72 -10.31 -28.92
C ILE A 86 -21.87 -11.28 -28.62
N ARG A 87 -22.84 -10.87 -27.81
CA ARG A 87 -24.10 -11.60 -27.60
C ARG A 87 -24.93 -11.67 -28.89
N GLU A 88 -25.01 -10.57 -29.64
CA GLU A 88 -25.69 -10.60 -30.95
C GLU A 88 -24.92 -11.44 -31.97
N ILE A 89 -23.59 -11.37 -32.00
CA ILE A 89 -22.76 -12.24 -32.85
C ILE A 89 -22.99 -13.71 -32.49
N LEU A 90 -22.99 -14.06 -31.21
CA LEU A 90 -23.28 -15.42 -30.74
C LEU A 90 -24.65 -15.89 -31.23
N ARG A 91 -25.67 -15.01 -31.20
CA ARG A 91 -26.99 -15.33 -31.74
C ARG A 91 -26.94 -15.65 -33.24
N GLN A 92 -26.31 -14.80 -34.05
CA GLN A 92 -26.19 -15.00 -35.51
C GLN A 92 -25.43 -16.30 -35.84
N VAL A 93 -24.27 -16.51 -35.23
CA VAL A 93 -23.47 -17.73 -35.45
C VAL A 93 -24.25 -18.97 -35.05
N THR A 94 -25.01 -18.92 -33.95
CA THR A 94 -25.85 -20.04 -33.51
C THR A 94 -26.97 -20.36 -34.50
N ILE A 95 -27.58 -19.35 -35.12
CA ILE A 95 -28.62 -19.53 -36.14
C ILE A 95 -28.03 -20.16 -37.41
N ASP A 96 -26.85 -19.72 -37.83
CA ASP A 96 -26.15 -20.29 -38.98
C ASP A 96 -25.73 -21.74 -38.74
N CYS A 97 -25.04 -22.00 -37.62
CA CYS A 97 -24.53 -23.31 -37.23
C CYS A 97 -24.52 -23.43 -35.68
N PRO A 98 -25.43 -24.20 -35.09
CA PRO A 98 -25.56 -24.29 -33.64
C PRO A 98 -24.31 -24.87 -32.96
N GLU A 99 -23.55 -25.74 -33.64
CA GLU A 99 -22.29 -26.30 -33.16
C GLU A 99 -21.20 -25.24 -33.03
N GLN A 100 -21.11 -24.32 -34.01
CA GLN A 100 -20.21 -23.16 -33.94
C GLN A 100 -20.63 -22.20 -32.83
N GLY A 101 -21.94 -22.00 -32.65
CA GLY A 101 -22.47 -21.23 -31.53
C GLY A 101 -22.07 -21.80 -30.17
N LEU A 102 -22.18 -23.12 -30.00
CA LEU A 102 -21.75 -23.84 -28.79
C LEU A 102 -20.25 -23.69 -28.52
N LEU A 103 -19.42 -23.81 -29.55
CA LEU A 103 -17.98 -23.62 -29.42
C LEU A 103 -17.64 -22.18 -29.05
N LEU A 104 -18.24 -21.20 -29.74
CA LEU A 104 -18.03 -19.78 -29.45
C LEU A 104 -18.45 -19.45 -28.02
N ARG A 105 -19.61 -19.96 -27.56
CA ARG A 105 -20.05 -19.75 -26.17
C ARG A 105 -19.03 -20.26 -25.16
N ARG A 106 -18.47 -21.46 -25.38
CA ARG A 106 -17.44 -22.02 -24.49
C ARG A 106 -16.18 -21.15 -24.43
N ILE A 107 -15.75 -20.63 -25.58
CA ILE A 107 -14.59 -19.72 -25.64
C ILE A 107 -14.91 -18.42 -24.88
N LEU A 108 -16.11 -17.85 -25.07
CA LEU A 108 -16.52 -16.64 -24.36
C LEU A 108 -16.60 -16.86 -22.85
N ASP A 109 -17.19 -17.96 -22.40
CA ASP A 109 -17.26 -18.32 -20.97
C ASP A 109 -15.86 -18.47 -20.34
N HIS A 110 -14.93 -19.07 -21.09
CA HIS A 110 -13.54 -19.20 -20.64
C HIS A 110 -12.85 -17.83 -20.51
N ASN A 111 -12.99 -16.95 -21.50
CA ASN A 111 -12.43 -15.60 -21.44
C ASN A 111 -13.05 -14.79 -20.29
N GLU A 112 -14.36 -14.87 -20.09
CA GLU A 112 -15.04 -14.19 -18.98
C GLU A 112 -14.52 -14.69 -17.62
N MET A 113 -14.34 -16.00 -17.47
CA MET A 113 -13.72 -16.60 -16.28
C MET A 113 -12.28 -16.09 -16.05
N GLU A 114 -11.46 -16.03 -17.10
CA GLU A 114 -10.08 -15.53 -17.01
C GLU A 114 -10.04 -14.04 -16.63
N PHE A 115 -10.84 -13.19 -17.27
CA PHE A 115 -10.94 -11.78 -16.95
C PHE A 115 -11.38 -11.56 -15.49
N ASN A 116 -12.38 -12.30 -15.01
CA ASN A 116 -12.84 -12.24 -13.61
C ASN A 116 -11.74 -12.66 -12.62
N ALA A 117 -10.92 -13.64 -12.98
CA ALA A 117 -9.78 -14.06 -12.16
C ALA A 117 -8.71 -12.95 -12.07
N TYR A 118 -8.38 -12.30 -13.20
CA TYR A 118 -7.46 -11.16 -13.20
C TYR A 118 -7.99 -9.97 -12.42
N GLU A 119 -9.29 -9.64 -12.55
CA GLU A 119 -9.91 -8.58 -11.78
C GLU A 119 -9.83 -8.85 -10.27
N THR A 120 -10.09 -10.09 -9.86
CA THR A 120 -9.97 -10.54 -8.47
C THR A 120 -8.53 -10.38 -7.96
N LEU A 121 -7.54 -10.81 -8.74
CA LEU A 121 -6.13 -10.67 -8.38
C LEU A 121 -5.71 -9.19 -8.25
N LEU A 122 -6.19 -8.33 -9.14
CA LEU A 122 -5.93 -6.89 -9.08
C LEU A 122 -6.51 -6.28 -7.81
N ARG A 123 -7.76 -6.61 -7.47
CA ARG A 123 -8.40 -6.16 -6.22
C ARG A 123 -7.61 -6.58 -4.97
N PHE A 124 -7.09 -7.81 -4.95
CA PHE A 124 -6.22 -8.27 -3.85
C PHE A 124 -4.89 -7.51 -3.81
N THR A 125 -4.31 -7.22 -4.97
CA THR A 125 -3.05 -6.46 -5.08
C THR A 125 -3.21 -5.04 -4.56
N ASP A 126 -4.28 -4.35 -4.96
CA ASP A 126 -4.58 -2.99 -4.47
C ASP A 126 -4.78 -2.98 -2.95
N ALA A 127 -5.52 -3.95 -2.41
CA ALA A 127 -5.70 -4.08 -0.98
C ALA A 127 -4.38 -4.37 -0.24
N PHE A 128 -3.50 -5.19 -0.83
CA PHE A 128 -2.17 -5.46 -0.26
C PHE A 128 -1.29 -4.21 -0.24
N VAL A 129 -1.22 -3.49 -1.36
CA VAL A 129 -0.46 -2.24 -1.47
C VAL A 129 -0.98 -1.20 -0.48
N GLY A 130 -2.29 -1.06 -0.35
CA GLY A 130 -2.92 -0.16 0.62
C GLY A 130 -2.51 -0.47 2.06
N ARG A 131 -2.49 -1.75 2.46
CA ARG A 131 -2.03 -2.18 3.79
C ARG A 131 -0.57 -1.87 4.02
N LYS A 132 0.31 -2.20 3.06
CA LYS A 132 1.75 -1.92 3.17
C LYS A 132 2.06 -0.43 3.21
N TRP A 133 1.31 0.37 2.47
CA TRP A 133 1.42 1.81 2.54
C TRP A 133 1.02 2.32 3.93
N ALA A 134 -0.10 1.87 4.50
CA ALA A 134 -0.52 2.26 5.83
C ALA A 134 0.48 1.83 6.93
N GLU A 135 1.01 0.60 6.87
CA GLU A 135 2.08 0.12 7.77
C GLU A 135 3.31 1.03 7.71
N TRP A 136 3.73 1.40 6.49
CA TRP A 136 4.87 2.30 6.29
C TRP A 136 4.61 3.70 6.85
N GLN A 137 3.40 4.25 6.66
CA GLN A 137 3.04 5.55 7.22
C GLN A 137 3.09 5.54 8.75
N HIS A 138 2.57 4.48 9.39
CA HIS A 138 2.64 4.33 10.84
C HIS A 138 4.09 4.23 11.32
N TRP A 139 4.88 3.36 10.72
CA TRP A 139 6.29 3.21 11.06
C TRP A 139 7.06 4.53 10.90
N LYS A 140 6.82 5.26 9.81
CA LYS A 140 7.45 6.56 9.56
C LYS A 140 7.08 7.57 10.63
N ALA A 141 5.81 7.65 11.03
CA ALA A 141 5.35 8.55 12.08
C ALA A 141 6.03 8.23 13.42
N ASP A 142 6.07 6.96 13.81
CA ASP A 142 6.73 6.53 15.05
C ASP A 142 8.22 6.85 15.05
N ARG A 143 8.92 6.57 13.93
CA ARG A 143 10.35 6.88 13.81
C ARG A 143 10.62 8.37 13.85
N THR A 144 9.78 9.16 13.21
CA THR A 144 9.89 10.63 13.24
C THR A 144 9.72 11.14 14.68
N ARG A 145 8.77 10.59 15.44
CA ARG A 145 8.60 10.92 16.86
C ARG A 145 9.85 10.58 17.69
N GLN A 146 10.38 9.38 17.53
CA GLN A 146 11.60 8.95 18.24
C GLN A 146 12.81 9.82 17.88
N ILE A 147 12.94 10.24 16.62
CA ILE A 147 14.00 11.16 16.20
C ILE A 147 13.88 12.47 16.99
N TYR A 148 12.69 13.06 17.07
CA TYR A 148 12.50 14.30 17.84
C TYR A 148 12.81 14.13 19.34
N GLU A 149 12.38 13.03 19.96
CA GLU A 149 12.69 12.73 21.36
C GLU A 149 14.19 12.56 21.59
N LEU A 150 14.90 11.88 20.69
CA LEU A 150 16.35 11.69 20.75
C LEU A 150 17.11 13.01 20.51
N GLU A 151 16.63 13.86 19.61
CA GLU A 151 17.21 15.18 19.36
C GLU A 151 17.08 16.10 20.59
N ASP A 152 15.91 16.09 21.25
CA ASP A 152 15.68 16.89 22.46
C ASP A 152 16.53 16.39 23.64
N THR A 153 16.55 15.08 23.88
CA THR A 153 17.38 14.48 24.94
C THR A 153 18.87 14.72 24.70
N LYS A 154 19.35 14.61 23.45
CA LYS A 154 20.72 14.97 23.09
C LYS A 154 21.02 16.43 23.44
N ARG A 155 20.13 17.36 23.08
CA ARG A 155 20.29 18.79 23.39
C ARG A 155 20.39 19.05 24.90
N ILE A 156 19.54 18.39 25.69
CA ILE A 156 19.55 18.52 27.16
C ILE A 156 20.86 17.98 27.74
N LEU A 157 21.30 16.80 27.29
CA LEU A 157 22.55 16.19 27.76
C LEU A 157 23.77 17.02 27.37
N GLU A 158 23.79 17.59 26.16
CA GLU A 158 24.85 18.51 25.74
C GLU A 158 24.91 19.75 26.65
N PHE A 159 23.76 20.34 26.99
CA PHE A 159 23.69 21.45 27.94
C PHE A 159 24.23 21.05 29.32
N GLN A 160 23.78 19.93 29.88
CA GLN A 160 24.26 19.41 31.17
C GLN A 160 25.76 19.13 31.16
N ALA A 161 26.29 18.57 30.07
CA ALA A 161 27.71 18.33 29.91
C ALA A 161 28.52 19.64 29.92
N THR A 162 28.02 20.69 29.25
CA THR A 162 28.68 22.02 29.28
C THR A 162 28.63 22.66 30.67
N GLU A 163 27.50 22.54 31.38
CA GLU A 163 27.35 23.08 32.74
C GLU A 163 28.31 22.37 33.73
N LEU A 164 28.40 21.04 33.66
CA LEU A 164 29.33 20.27 34.48
C LEU A 164 30.79 20.60 34.17
N LYS A 165 31.16 20.75 32.90
CA LYS A 165 32.50 21.21 32.51
C LYS A 165 32.83 22.57 33.12
N HIS A 166 31.91 23.53 33.03
CA HIS A 166 32.10 24.84 33.68
C HIS A 166 32.25 24.75 35.20
N LYS A 167 31.50 23.86 35.88
CA LYS A 167 31.63 23.64 37.33
C LYS A 167 33.00 23.05 37.68
N VAL A 168 33.48 22.08 36.91
CA VAL A 168 34.82 21.49 37.09
C VAL A 168 35.90 22.55 36.92
N ASP A 169 35.87 23.33 35.83
CA ASP A 169 36.84 24.39 35.57
C ASP A 169 36.89 25.43 36.71
N GLN A 170 35.73 25.80 37.27
CA GLN A 170 35.65 26.71 38.41
C GLN A 170 36.25 26.12 39.68
N LEU A 171 35.98 24.84 39.97
CA LEU A 171 36.53 24.16 41.14
C LEU A 171 38.04 23.98 41.02
N GLU A 172 38.55 23.64 39.84
CA GLU A 172 39.98 23.51 39.58
C GLU A 172 40.72 24.84 39.79
N LYS A 173 40.18 25.95 39.26
CA LYS A 173 40.74 27.30 39.49
C LYS A 173 40.77 27.66 40.97
N LYS A 174 39.65 27.47 41.68
CA LYS A 174 39.58 27.71 43.13
C LYS A 174 40.59 26.87 43.91
N ASN A 175 40.70 25.58 43.59
CA ASN A 175 41.63 24.69 44.28
C ASN A 175 43.09 25.08 44.01
N GLN A 176 43.42 25.45 42.77
CA GLN A 176 44.74 25.93 42.40
C GLN A 176 45.10 27.22 43.14
N GLU A 177 44.18 28.18 43.22
CA GLU A 177 44.37 29.41 44.00
C GLU A 177 44.57 29.13 45.49
N MET A 178 43.78 28.22 46.08
CA MET A 178 43.92 27.83 47.48
C MET A 178 45.25 27.13 47.75
N LYS A 179 45.70 26.26 46.83
CA LYS A 179 47.01 25.61 46.91
C LYS A 179 48.15 26.61 46.85
N ILE A 180 48.10 27.57 45.92
CA ILE A 180 49.10 28.64 45.82
C ILE A 180 49.15 29.46 47.11
N LYS A 181 47.99 29.83 47.68
CA LYS A 181 47.91 30.56 48.96
C LYS A 181 48.49 29.74 50.12
N TRP A 182 48.17 28.45 50.19
CA TRP A 182 48.65 27.56 51.23
C TRP A 182 50.16 27.33 51.14
N ASP A 183 50.68 27.10 49.94
CA ASP A 183 52.12 26.96 49.69
C ASP A 183 52.88 28.25 50.05
N ALA A 184 52.31 29.42 49.72
CA ALA A 184 52.87 30.72 50.11
C ALA A 184 52.90 30.90 51.63
N ALA A 185 51.80 30.60 52.33
CA ALA A 185 51.74 30.69 53.80
C ALA A 185 52.75 29.73 54.46
N ARG A 186 52.82 28.49 53.98
CA ARG A 186 53.78 27.48 54.46
C ARG A 186 55.23 27.91 54.22
N MET A 187 55.53 28.51 53.07
CA MET A 187 56.86 29.06 52.79
C MET A 187 57.24 30.15 53.79
N GLU A 188 56.31 31.06 54.12
CA GLU A 188 56.56 32.10 55.13
C GLU A 188 56.74 31.51 56.53
N GLU A 189 55.95 30.51 56.93
CA GLU A 189 56.17 29.78 58.19
C GLU A 189 57.55 29.13 58.24
N VAL A 190 57.96 28.42 57.17
CA VAL A 190 59.28 27.80 57.09
C VAL A 190 60.39 28.84 57.17
N LYS A 191 60.25 29.99 56.50
CA LYS A 191 61.21 31.10 56.59
C LYS A 191 61.29 31.66 58.00
N TYR A 192 60.15 31.83 58.67
CA TYR A 192 60.09 32.28 60.06
C TYR A 192 60.82 31.30 60.99
N TYR A 193 60.48 30.00 60.95
CA TYR A 193 61.14 29.00 61.79
C TYR A 193 62.63 28.83 61.49
N LYS A 194 63.07 28.97 60.23
CA LYS A 194 64.50 28.97 59.88
C LYS A 194 65.24 30.12 60.54
N LYS A 195 64.73 31.36 60.42
CA LYS A 195 65.31 32.55 61.07
C LYS A 195 65.36 32.40 62.59
N THR A 196 64.27 31.94 63.21
CA THR A 196 64.23 31.70 64.65
C THR A 196 65.22 30.62 65.08
N GLY A 197 65.33 29.52 64.31
CA GLY A 197 66.30 28.45 64.58
C GLY A 197 67.76 28.88 64.39
N GLU A 198 68.04 29.76 63.42
CA GLU A 198 69.36 30.41 63.27
C GLU A 198 69.67 31.32 64.46
N HIS A 199 68.71 32.14 64.90
CA HIS A 199 68.87 33.01 66.06
C HIS A 199 69.14 32.22 67.35
N LEU A 200 68.37 31.16 67.61
CA LEU A 200 68.55 30.30 68.78
C LEU A 200 69.89 29.56 68.74
N ARG A 201 70.33 29.08 67.57
CA ARG A 201 71.67 28.48 67.41
C ARG A 201 72.79 29.48 67.73
N ALA A 202 72.70 30.68 67.19
CA ALA A 202 73.69 31.72 67.49
C ALA A 202 73.73 32.05 69.00
N GLN A 203 72.58 32.10 69.69
CA GLN A 203 72.55 32.26 71.15
C GLN A 203 73.20 31.09 71.90
N MET A 204 73.00 29.86 71.44
CA MET A 204 73.64 28.68 72.03
C MET A 204 75.15 28.66 71.80
N ASP A 205 75.64 29.01 70.61
CA ASP A 205 77.07 29.08 70.31
C ASP A 205 77.79 30.13 71.18
N VAL A 206 77.15 31.27 71.44
CA VAL A 206 77.62 32.29 72.39
C VAL A 206 77.70 31.75 73.82
N SER A 207 76.81 30.83 74.19
CA SER A 207 76.77 30.22 75.54
C SER A 207 77.77 29.07 75.72
N VAL A 208 78.30 28.50 74.63
CA VAL A 208 79.24 27.36 74.62
C VAL A 208 80.71 27.81 74.44
N LEU A 209 80.97 29.08 74.13
CA LEU A 209 82.33 29.63 74.19
C LEU A 209 82.79 29.70 75.66
N PRO A 210 83.97 29.14 76.02
CA PRO A 210 84.43 29.14 77.39
C PRO A 210 84.72 30.58 77.82
N ASN A 211 84.06 31.03 78.89
CA ASN A 211 84.50 32.22 79.62
C ASN A 211 85.97 32.00 80.04
N ARG A 212 86.79 33.02 79.78
CA ARG A 212 88.20 33.11 80.20
C ARG A 212 88.39 32.77 81.67
#